data_AF-A0A2N2REQ2-F1
#
_entry.id   AF-A0A2N2REQ2-F1
#
_cell.length_a   1.000
_cell.length_b   1.000
_cell.length_c   1.000
_cell.angle_alpha   90.00
_cell.angle_beta   90.00
_cell.angle_gamma   90.00
#
_symmetry.space_group_name_H-M   'P 1'
#
loop_
_entity.id
_entity.type
_entity.pdbx_description
1 polymer ?
#
loop_
_entity_poly.entity_id
_entity_poly.type
_entity_poly.pdbx_seq_one_letter_code
_entity_poly.pdbx_strand_id
1 'polypeptide(L)'
;MSNHIFTSLLEALEEEYGSVTQAELANALKVTQPTISNWKNGGEPSKRNLKKLIEFFRAHHAATLVKPLLEFQPIQPVKSGNEWRFSAEQNVINHIKEETEKRHGLYLFYDSSGHAIYLGKTEASLYGEAKQRLKATPNRGTYVPIKTTKPQMGQVARYLSAYEVTNVAAVKNLESFMLRAFANDLRNKNGGKFKPSM
;
A
#
# COMPACT_ATOMS: atom_id res chain seq x y z
N MET A 1 13.13 36.15 -3.83
CA MET A 1 12.29 35.31 -4.68
C MET A 1 10.88 35.39 -4.14
N SER A 2 9.95 36.01 -4.88
CA SER A 2 8.55 36.07 -4.45
C SER A 2 7.98 34.66 -4.52
N ASN A 3 7.77 34.04 -3.36
CA ASN A 3 7.12 32.74 -3.32
C ASN A 3 5.63 32.97 -3.54
N HIS A 4 5.14 32.63 -4.74
CA HIS A 4 3.75 32.86 -5.12
C HIS A 4 2.88 31.80 -4.43
N ILE A 5 1.87 32.25 -3.67
CA ILE A 5 1.01 31.39 -2.83
C ILE A 5 0.43 30.20 -3.60
N PHE A 6 0.04 30.40 -4.87
CA PHE A 6 -0.48 29.32 -5.70
C PHE A 6 0.56 28.25 -6.02
N THR A 7 1.79 28.66 -6.33
CA THR A 7 2.89 27.74 -6.63
C THR A 7 3.22 26.91 -5.40
N SER A 8 3.35 27.54 -4.24
CA SER A 8 3.60 26.82 -2.98
C SER A 8 2.44 25.87 -2.61
N LEU A 9 1.18 26.28 -2.87
CA LEU A 9 0.03 25.39 -2.68
C LEU A 9 0.09 24.19 -3.62
N LEU A 10 0.39 24.41 -4.89
CA LEU A 10 0.45 23.33 -5.88
C LEU A 10 1.60 22.36 -5.57
N GLU A 11 2.77 22.86 -5.19
CA GLU A 11 3.90 22.05 -4.73
C GLU A 11 3.50 21.17 -3.54
N ALA A 12 2.86 21.76 -2.51
CA ALA A 12 2.38 21.00 -1.36
C ALA A 12 1.34 19.92 -1.73
N LEU A 13 0.47 20.20 -2.71
CA LEU A 13 -0.50 19.22 -3.22
C LEU A 13 0.18 18.12 -4.04
N GLU A 14 1.17 18.46 -4.87
CA GLU A 14 1.93 17.48 -5.66
C GLU A 14 2.82 16.59 -4.77
N GLU A 15 3.36 17.12 -3.68
CA GLU A 15 4.09 16.35 -2.65
C GLU A 15 3.17 15.37 -1.91
N GLU A 16 1.97 15.80 -1.50
CA GLU A 16 1.03 14.99 -0.73
C GLU A 16 0.31 13.95 -1.61
N TYR A 17 -0.13 14.36 -2.80
CA TYR A 17 -1.07 13.57 -3.61
C TYR A 17 -0.47 13.02 -4.91
N GLY A 18 0.77 13.38 -5.24
CA GLY A 18 1.46 12.97 -6.46
C GLY A 18 1.52 14.07 -7.51
N SER A 19 2.62 14.08 -8.27
CA SER A 19 2.87 15.07 -9.31
C SER A 19 1.90 14.92 -10.49
N VAL A 20 1.49 16.07 -11.04
CA VAL A 20 0.61 16.14 -12.21
C VAL A 20 1.18 17.10 -13.24
N THR A 21 0.91 16.84 -14.51
CA THR A 21 1.36 17.73 -15.58
C THR A 21 0.46 18.96 -15.67
N GLN A 22 1.00 20.06 -16.21
CA GLN A 22 0.18 21.25 -16.49
C GLN A 22 -0.95 20.95 -17.48
N ALA A 23 -0.74 20.00 -18.40
CA ALA A 23 -1.72 19.55 -19.37
C ALA A 23 -2.92 18.87 -18.70
N GLU A 24 -2.66 17.92 -17.80
CA GLU A 24 -3.69 17.25 -17.01
C GLU A 24 -4.46 18.24 -16.16
N LEU A 25 -3.73 19.14 -15.48
CA LEU A 25 -4.35 20.12 -14.61
C LEU A 25 -5.23 21.11 -15.38
N ALA A 26 -4.76 21.60 -16.54
CA ALA A 26 -5.53 22.47 -17.41
C ALA A 26 -6.83 21.80 -17.88
N ASN A 27 -6.73 20.55 -18.34
CA ASN A 27 -7.88 19.77 -18.78
C ASN A 27 -8.90 19.56 -17.65
N ALA A 28 -8.44 19.14 -16.47
CA ALA A 28 -9.28 18.91 -15.30
C ALA A 28 -10.00 20.19 -14.82
N LEU A 29 -9.29 21.30 -14.78
CA LEU A 29 -9.83 22.60 -14.36
C LEU A 29 -10.70 23.26 -15.44
N LYS A 30 -10.69 22.73 -16.68
CA LYS A 30 -11.31 23.33 -17.87
C LYS A 30 -10.78 24.74 -18.14
N VAL A 31 -9.46 24.87 -18.13
CA VAL A 31 -8.72 26.09 -18.48
C VAL A 31 -7.63 25.77 -19.48
N THR A 32 -6.97 26.78 -20.03
CA THR A 32 -5.85 26.55 -20.97
C THR A 32 -4.55 26.29 -20.20
N GLN A 33 -3.59 25.56 -20.79
CA GLN A 33 -2.26 25.40 -20.19
C GLN A 33 -1.55 26.75 -19.93
N PRO A 34 -1.61 27.76 -20.83
CA PRO A 34 -1.12 29.09 -20.53
C PRO A 34 -1.73 29.72 -19.28
N THR A 35 -3.01 29.45 -18.98
CA THR A 35 -3.66 29.92 -17.75
C THR A 35 -2.98 29.33 -16.50
N ILE A 36 -2.62 28.05 -16.53
CA ILE A 36 -1.86 27.40 -15.44
C ILE A 36 -0.47 28.01 -15.30
N SER A 37 0.22 28.19 -16.42
CA SER A 37 1.55 28.82 -16.45
C SER A 37 1.50 30.24 -15.87
N ASN A 38 0.50 31.04 -16.24
CA ASN A 38 0.29 32.36 -15.68
C ASN A 38 0.12 32.31 -14.15
N TRP A 39 -0.64 31.35 -13.62
CA TRP A 39 -0.78 31.21 -12.16
C TRP A 39 0.52 30.81 -11.46
N LYS A 40 1.34 29.94 -12.08
CA LYS A 40 2.67 29.60 -11.57
C LYS A 40 3.63 30.80 -11.55
N ASN A 41 3.40 31.79 -12.42
CA ASN A 41 4.20 33.01 -12.54
C ASN A 41 3.61 34.23 -11.80
N GLY A 42 2.70 33.99 -10.84
CA GLY A 42 2.18 35.04 -9.95
C GLY A 42 0.77 35.54 -10.28
N GLY A 43 0.12 35.01 -11.31
CA GLY A 43 -1.31 35.18 -11.49
C GLY A 43 -2.12 34.46 -10.40
N GLU A 44 -3.27 35.02 -10.03
CA GLU A 44 -4.14 34.40 -9.01
C GLU A 44 -5.30 33.63 -9.64
N PRO A 45 -5.51 32.35 -9.28
CA PRO A 45 -6.71 31.63 -9.67
C PRO A 45 -7.93 32.13 -8.89
N SER A 46 -9.08 32.15 -9.56
CA SER A 46 -10.35 32.44 -8.89
C SER A 46 -10.67 31.40 -7.81
N LYS A 47 -11.50 31.78 -6.82
CA LYS A 47 -12.04 30.85 -5.80
C LYS A 47 -12.69 29.60 -6.43
N ARG A 48 -13.33 29.74 -7.59
CA ARG A 48 -13.93 28.62 -8.33
C ARG A 48 -12.86 27.64 -8.83
N ASN A 49 -11.75 28.15 -9.37
CA ASN A 49 -10.66 27.31 -9.86
C ASN A 49 -9.88 26.66 -8.69
N LEU A 50 -9.74 27.35 -7.56
CA LEU A 50 -9.20 26.76 -6.33
C LEU A 50 -10.05 25.58 -5.83
N LYS A 51 -11.39 25.69 -5.85
CA LYS A 51 -12.28 24.57 -5.50
C LYS A 51 -12.08 23.37 -6.43
N LYS A 52 -12.06 23.61 -7.74
CA LYS A 52 -11.82 22.55 -8.74
C LYS A 52 -10.45 21.90 -8.57
N LEU A 53 -9.42 22.66 -8.19
CA LEU A 53 -8.07 22.16 -7.91
C LEU A 53 -8.09 21.16 -6.76
N ILE A 54 -8.73 21.55 -5.65
CA ILE A 54 -8.88 20.69 -4.47
C ILE A 54 -9.68 19.43 -4.83
N GLU A 55 -10.79 19.57 -5.55
CA GLU A 55 -11.61 18.43 -5.99
C GLU A 55 -10.82 17.48 -6.90
N PHE A 56 -10.03 18.02 -7.83
CA PHE A 56 -9.15 17.24 -8.70
C PHE A 56 -8.14 16.42 -7.90
N PHE A 57 -7.39 17.05 -6.98
CA PHE A 57 -6.39 16.32 -6.17
C PHE A 57 -7.03 15.30 -5.22
N ARG A 58 -8.22 15.56 -4.68
CA ARG A 58 -8.97 14.56 -3.89
C ARG A 58 -9.34 13.34 -4.72
N ALA A 59 -9.82 13.55 -5.95
CA ALA A 59 -10.17 12.45 -6.85
C ALA A 59 -8.92 11.69 -7.33
N HIS A 60 -7.86 12.42 -7.67
CA HIS A 60 -6.57 11.85 -8.04
C HIS A 60 -6.01 10.99 -6.91
N HIS A 61 -5.99 11.52 -5.69
CA HIS A 61 -5.54 10.79 -4.51
C HIS A 61 -6.37 9.52 -4.25
N ALA A 62 -7.69 9.56 -4.42
CA ALA A 62 -8.53 8.38 -4.28
C ALA A 62 -8.15 7.29 -5.30
N ALA A 63 -7.81 7.69 -6.54
CA ALA A 63 -7.37 6.77 -7.58
C ALA A 63 -5.95 6.21 -7.34
N THR A 64 -5.08 6.96 -6.66
CA THR A 64 -3.70 6.57 -6.37
C THR A 64 -3.49 6.06 -4.95
N LEU A 65 -4.56 5.94 -4.16
CA LEU A 65 -4.50 5.63 -2.72
C LEU A 65 -3.79 4.31 -2.46
N VAL A 66 -3.98 3.33 -3.34
CA VAL A 66 -3.37 2.01 -3.27
C VAL A 66 -2.62 1.76 -4.56
N LYS A 67 -1.31 1.52 -4.47
CA LYS A 67 -0.45 1.21 -5.62
C LYS A 67 0.08 -0.22 -5.48
N PRO A 68 -0.20 -1.12 -6.44
CA PRO A 68 0.41 -2.44 -6.44
C PRO A 68 1.92 -2.32 -6.65
N LEU A 69 2.70 -2.93 -5.76
CA LEU A 69 4.15 -3.05 -5.89
C LEU A 69 4.52 -4.47 -6.35
N LEU A 70 3.90 -5.47 -5.71
CA LEU A 70 4.07 -6.88 -6.01
C LEU A 70 2.68 -7.53 -6.02
N GLU A 71 2.41 -8.36 -7.02
CA GLU A 71 1.16 -9.12 -7.11
C GLU A 71 1.47 -10.59 -7.33
N PHE A 72 1.13 -11.42 -6.35
CA PHE A 72 1.42 -12.85 -6.35
C PHE A 72 2.88 -13.14 -6.71
N GLN A 73 3.82 -12.34 -6.21
CA GLN A 73 5.26 -12.56 -6.41
C GLN A 73 5.60 -13.93 -5.82
N PRO A 74 6.08 -14.90 -6.63
CA PRO A 74 6.48 -16.20 -6.11
C PRO A 74 7.61 -16.05 -5.09
N ILE A 75 7.44 -16.73 -3.96
CA ILE A 75 8.43 -16.85 -2.90
C ILE A 75 8.62 -18.32 -2.54
N GLN A 76 9.86 -18.67 -2.17
CA GLN A 76 10.18 -19.97 -1.62
C GLN A 76 10.97 -19.74 -0.33
N PRO A 77 10.28 -19.40 0.77
CA PRO A 77 10.99 -18.95 1.94
C PRO A 77 11.92 -20.02 2.48
N VAL A 78 13.17 -19.63 2.72
CA VAL A 78 14.19 -20.51 3.28
C VAL A 78 14.62 -20.01 4.65
N LYS A 79 14.92 -20.94 5.54
CA LYS A 79 15.43 -20.66 6.88
C LYS A 79 16.92 -20.94 6.93
N SER A 80 17.71 -19.91 7.24
CA SER A 80 19.15 -20.02 7.49
C SER A 80 19.40 -19.69 8.95
N GLY A 81 19.72 -20.71 9.76
CA GLY A 81 19.80 -20.55 11.22
C GLY A 81 18.46 -20.11 11.82
N ASN A 82 18.44 -18.92 12.46
CA ASN A 82 17.22 -18.34 13.03
C ASN A 82 16.59 -17.24 12.14
N GLU A 83 17.07 -17.07 10.90
CA GLU A 83 16.62 -16.03 9.98
C GLU A 83 15.86 -16.63 8.80
N TRP A 84 14.74 -16.01 8.43
CA TRP A 84 13.99 -16.34 7.23
C TRP A 84 14.32 -15.38 6.11
N ARG A 85 14.38 -15.89 4.89
CA ARG A 85 14.50 -15.13 3.64
C ARG A 85 13.34 -15.51 2.73
N PHE A 86 12.92 -14.60 1.85
CA PHE A 86 11.81 -14.86 0.91
C PHE A 86 12.15 -15.89 -0.17
N SER A 87 13.43 -16.05 -0.51
CA SER A 87 13.92 -17.02 -1.48
C SER A 87 15.35 -17.46 -1.14
N ALA A 88 15.83 -18.55 -1.73
CA ALA A 88 17.25 -18.86 -1.81
C ALA A 88 17.96 -18.02 -2.89
N GLU A 89 17.20 -17.56 -3.88
CA GLU A 89 17.71 -16.79 -5.02
C GLU A 89 17.89 -15.31 -4.66
N GLN A 90 19.11 -14.79 -4.80
CA GLN A 90 19.47 -13.44 -4.37
C GLN A 90 18.77 -12.35 -5.21
N ASN A 91 18.60 -12.57 -6.51
CA ASN A 91 17.85 -11.68 -7.41
C ASN A 91 16.39 -11.52 -6.96
N VAL A 92 15.72 -12.59 -6.52
CA VAL A 92 14.35 -12.51 -6.00
C VAL A 92 14.31 -11.71 -4.71
N ILE A 93 15.26 -11.93 -3.80
CA ILE A 93 15.37 -11.13 -2.56
C ILE A 93 15.58 -9.65 -2.89
N ASN A 94 16.50 -9.34 -3.80
CA ASN A 94 16.83 -7.98 -4.18
C ASN A 94 15.62 -7.28 -4.80
N HIS A 95 14.92 -7.93 -5.73
CA HIS A 95 13.72 -7.39 -6.35
C HIS A 95 12.64 -7.06 -5.30
N ILE A 96 12.29 -8.00 -4.42
CA ILE A 96 11.29 -7.76 -3.36
C ILE A 96 11.75 -6.60 -2.46
N LYS A 97 13.05 -6.54 -2.13
CA LYS A 97 13.61 -5.48 -1.28
C LYS A 97 13.56 -4.11 -1.96
N GLU A 98 13.99 -4.01 -3.21
CA GLU A 98 13.98 -2.78 -4.00
C GLU A 98 12.57 -2.19 -4.09
N GLU A 99 11.57 -3.04 -4.35
CA GLU A 99 10.19 -2.61 -4.47
C GLU A 99 9.56 -2.21 -3.12
N THR A 100 9.96 -2.83 -2.00
CA THR A 100 9.17 -2.76 -0.75
C THR A 100 9.89 -2.23 0.49
N GLU A 101 11.22 -2.03 0.47
CA GLU A 101 12.00 -1.67 1.66
C GLU A 101 11.59 -0.32 2.27
N LYS A 102 11.37 0.69 1.42
CA LYS A 102 11.05 2.07 1.83
C LYS A 102 9.56 2.40 1.71
N ARG A 103 8.72 1.38 1.58
CA ARG A 103 7.29 1.51 1.30
C ARG A 103 6.46 1.11 2.52
N HIS A 104 5.33 1.78 2.70
CA HIS A 104 4.35 1.52 3.74
C HIS A 104 3.02 1.14 3.11
N GLY A 105 2.19 0.37 3.80
CA GLY A 105 0.91 -0.08 3.27
C GLY A 105 0.52 -1.47 3.76
N LEU A 106 0.04 -2.30 2.84
CA LEU A 106 -0.49 -3.63 3.11
C LEU A 106 0.36 -4.72 2.42
N TYR A 107 0.43 -5.89 3.04
CA TYR A 107 1.01 -7.08 2.41
C TYR A 107 0.16 -8.31 2.69
N LEU A 108 0.16 -9.24 1.74
CA LEU A 108 -0.56 -10.50 1.83
C LEU A 108 0.38 -11.66 1.56
N PHE A 109 0.23 -12.73 2.34
CA PHE A 109 0.80 -14.03 2.00
C PHE A 109 -0.27 -14.95 1.48
N TYR A 110 0.11 -15.79 0.52
CA TYR A 110 -0.74 -16.81 -0.07
C TYR A 110 -0.07 -18.17 0.01
N ASP A 111 -0.87 -19.24 0.06
CA ASP A 111 -0.37 -20.60 -0.06
C ASP A 111 -0.17 -21.03 -1.52
N SER A 112 0.19 -22.31 -1.76
CA SER A 112 0.41 -22.87 -3.11
C SER A 112 -0.82 -22.87 -4.01
N SER A 113 -2.02 -22.75 -3.44
CA SER A 113 -3.27 -22.70 -4.19
C SER A 113 -3.73 -21.28 -4.49
N GLY A 114 -2.94 -20.27 -4.09
CA GLY A 114 -3.28 -18.85 -4.26
C GLY A 114 -4.29 -18.34 -3.23
N HIS A 115 -4.62 -19.10 -2.19
CA HIS A 115 -5.49 -18.63 -1.12
C HIS A 115 -4.72 -17.70 -0.19
N ALA A 116 -5.30 -16.53 0.12
CA ALA A 116 -4.70 -15.59 1.04
C ALA A 116 -4.74 -16.16 2.48
N ILE A 117 -3.57 -16.36 3.07
CA ILE A 117 -3.42 -16.98 4.40
C ILE A 117 -3.09 -15.97 5.49
N TYR A 118 -2.69 -14.75 5.10
CA TYR A 118 -2.37 -13.67 6.02
C TYR A 118 -2.45 -12.32 5.32
N LEU A 119 -2.96 -11.33 6.05
CA LEU A 119 -2.90 -9.92 5.69
C LEU A 119 -2.24 -9.19 6.84
N GLY A 120 -1.25 -8.37 6.52
CA GLY A 120 -0.62 -7.46 7.46
C GLY A 120 -0.50 -6.06 6.89
N LYS A 121 -0.06 -5.15 7.75
CA LYS A 121 0.20 -3.76 7.42
C LYS A 121 1.49 -3.28 8.05
N THR A 122 1.98 -2.14 7.58
CA THR A 122 3.08 -1.42 8.22
C THR A 122 3.09 0.03 7.76
N GLU A 123 3.48 0.92 8.67
CA GLU A 123 3.70 2.34 8.40
C GLU A 123 5.19 2.65 8.19
N ALA A 124 6.06 1.62 8.30
CA ALA A 124 7.51 1.76 8.20
C ALA A 124 8.07 1.11 6.92
N SER A 125 8.14 -0.23 6.91
CA SER A 125 8.76 -1.01 5.82
C SER A 125 8.00 -2.29 5.55
N LEU A 126 7.44 -2.41 4.34
CA LEU A 126 6.76 -3.62 3.86
C LEU A 126 7.72 -4.82 3.85
N TYR A 127 8.96 -4.64 3.37
CA TYR A 127 9.97 -5.70 3.37
C TYR A 127 10.26 -6.22 4.79
N GLY A 128 10.57 -5.30 5.73
CA GLY A 128 10.97 -5.64 7.09
C GLY A 128 9.87 -6.38 7.85
N GLU A 129 8.64 -5.85 7.82
CA GLU A 129 7.49 -6.43 8.51
C GLU A 129 7.12 -7.80 7.92
N ALA A 130 7.05 -7.91 6.59
CA ALA A 130 6.72 -9.18 5.92
C ALA A 130 7.79 -10.26 6.19
N LYS A 131 9.08 -9.89 6.17
CA LYS A 131 10.18 -10.82 6.47
C LYS A 131 10.12 -11.30 7.92
N GLN A 132 9.85 -10.39 8.87
CA GLN A 132 9.67 -10.75 10.28
C GLN A 132 8.49 -11.70 10.46
N ARG A 133 7.41 -11.50 9.70
CA ARG A 133 6.19 -12.32 9.75
C ARG A 133 6.43 -13.77 9.31
N LEU A 134 7.43 -14.07 8.48
CA LEU A 134 7.79 -15.44 8.11
C LEU A 134 8.09 -16.35 9.33
N LYS A 135 8.53 -15.77 10.45
CA LYS A 135 8.79 -16.48 11.72
C LYS A 135 7.53 -16.84 12.51
N ALA A 136 6.44 -16.11 12.31
CA ALA A 136 5.23 -16.23 13.10
C ALA A 136 4.46 -17.51 12.73
N THR A 137 3.68 -18.05 13.67
CA THR A 137 2.71 -19.11 13.35
C THR A 137 1.57 -18.52 12.53
N PRO A 138 1.17 -19.14 11.40
CA PRO A 138 0.00 -18.70 10.65
C PRO A 138 -1.24 -18.83 11.53
N ASN A 139 -2.27 -18.03 11.23
CA ASN A 139 -3.48 -18.08 12.06
C ASN A 139 -4.26 -19.39 11.87
N ARG A 140 -5.11 -19.72 12.85
CA ARG A 140 -5.75 -21.05 12.98
C ARG A 140 -6.49 -21.47 11.71
N GLY A 141 -6.01 -22.55 11.09
CA GLY A 141 -6.70 -23.34 10.09
C GLY A 141 -6.36 -23.04 8.62
N THR A 142 -5.19 -22.46 8.37
CA THR A 142 -4.41 -22.86 7.18
C THR A 142 -4.33 -24.39 7.16
N TYR A 143 -4.80 -25.03 6.09
CA TYR A 143 -4.74 -26.48 5.96
C TYR A 143 -3.29 -26.87 5.70
N VAL A 144 -2.60 -27.25 6.77
CA VAL A 144 -1.20 -27.67 6.69
C VAL A 144 -1.20 -29.18 6.88
N PRO A 145 -0.96 -30.00 5.85
CA PRO A 145 -0.83 -31.46 6.00
C PRO A 145 0.50 -31.85 6.66
N ILE A 146 1.05 -31.02 7.54
CA ILE A 146 2.35 -31.24 8.17
C ILE A 146 2.12 -31.74 9.59
N LYS A 147 2.79 -32.86 9.91
CA LYS A 147 2.92 -33.49 11.25
C LYS A 147 3.43 -32.55 12.36
N THR A 148 3.64 -31.26 12.08
CA THR A 148 4.12 -30.26 13.04
C THR A 148 2.95 -29.54 13.69
N THR A 149 2.92 -29.58 15.01
CA THR A 149 1.85 -28.98 15.84
C THR A 149 1.78 -27.45 15.77
N LYS A 150 2.82 -26.77 15.22
CA LYS A 150 2.90 -25.30 15.06
C LYS A 150 3.78 -24.89 13.86
N PRO A 151 3.26 -24.88 12.62
CA PRO A 151 4.02 -24.41 11.47
C PRO A 151 4.40 -22.93 11.59
N GLN A 152 5.48 -22.49 10.94
CA GLN A 152 5.84 -21.09 10.75
C GLN A 152 5.34 -20.61 9.37
N MET A 153 5.04 -19.32 9.23
CA MET A 153 4.53 -18.73 7.99
C MET A 153 5.44 -19.01 6.79
N GLY A 154 6.76 -18.95 6.96
CA GLY A 154 7.70 -19.27 5.90
C GLY A 154 7.64 -20.71 5.40
N GLN A 155 7.05 -21.64 6.16
CA GLN A 155 6.85 -23.02 5.71
C GLN A 155 5.66 -23.16 4.75
N VAL A 156 4.68 -22.26 4.85
CA VAL A 156 3.39 -22.35 4.16
C VAL A 156 3.21 -21.31 3.05
N ALA A 157 3.82 -20.13 3.19
CA ALA A 157 3.70 -19.06 2.20
C ALA A 157 4.43 -19.41 0.89
N ARG A 158 3.77 -19.12 -0.24
CA ARG A 158 4.25 -19.38 -1.61
C ARG A 158 4.18 -18.15 -2.50
N TYR A 159 3.32 -17.19 -2.17
CA TYR A 159 3.29 -15.90 -2.86
C TYR A 159 3.21 -14.75 -1.85
N LEU A 160 3.76 -13.60 -2.26
CA LEU A 160 3.67 -12.33 -1.56
C LEU A 160 3.03 -11.30 -2.50
N SER A 161 2.00 -10.62 -2.03
CA SER A 161 1.56 -9.36 -2.64
C SER A 161 1.86 -8.22 -1.68
N ALA A 162 2.22 -7.06 -2.22
CA ALA A 162 2.53 -5.86 -1.47
C ALA A 162 1.94 -4.65 -2.18
N TYR A 163 1.27 -3.79 -1.42
CA TYR A 163 0.58 -2.61 -1.92
C TYR A 163 1.01 -1.41 -1.09
N GLU A 164 1.57 -0.39 -1.74
CA GLU A 164 1.82 0.90 -1.11
C GLU A 164 0.48 1.59 -0.89
N VAL A 165 0.28 2.14 0.30
CA VAL A 165 -0.85 3.01 0.59
C VAL A 165 -0.33 4.41 0.76
N THR A 166 -0.55 5.29 -0.21
CA THR A 166 0.09 6.62 -0.25
C THR A 166 -0.23 7.51 0.94
N ASN A 167 -1.38 7.27 1.58
CA ASN A 167 -1.76 7.94 2.81
C ASN A 167 -1.63 6.99 4.01
N VAL A 168 -0.62 7.22 4.85
CA VAL A 168 -0.34 6.43 6.05
C VAL A 168 -1.57 6.31 6.96
N ALA A 169 -2.36 7.37 7.12
CA ALA A 169 -3.55 7.35 7.97
C ALA A 169 -4.66 6.43 7.42
N ALA A 170 -4.67 6.15 6.11
CA ALA A 170 -5.61 5.23 5.49
C ALA A 170 -5.23 3.75 5.69
N VAL A 171 -3.96 3.44 5.97
CA VAL A 171 -3.45 2.06 6.11
C VAL A 171 -4.30 1.23 7.07
N LYS A 172 -4.59 1.77 8.26
CA LYS A 172 -5.38 1.09 9.30
C LYS A 172 -6.82 0.84 8.87
N ASN A 173 -7.43 1.80 8.16
CA ASN A 173 -8.81 1.68 7.69
C ASN A 173 -8.91 0.64 6.58
N LEU A 174 -7.97 0.65 5.63
CA LEU A 174 -7.91 -0.33 4.54
C LEU A 174 -7.64 -1.74 5.07
N GLU A 175 -6.70 -1.92 5.99
CA GLU A 175 -6.49 -3.21 6.67
C GLU A 175 -7.79 -3.69 7.31
N SER A 176 -8.45 -2.84 8.10
CA SER A 176 -9.69 -3.18 8.80
C SER A 176 -10.84 -3.52 7.84
N PHE A 177 -10.91 -2.85 6.69
CA PHE A 177 -11.86 -3.15 5.63
C PHE A 177 -11.58 -4.52 5.01
N MET A 178 -10.34 -4.76 4.58
CA MET A 178 -9.92 -6.02 3.95
C MET A 178 -10.11 -7.21 4.90
N LEU A 179 -9.74 -7.06 6.17
CA LEU A 179 -9.99 -8.10 7.18
C LEU A 179 -11.46 -8.49 7.28
N ARG A 180 -12.39 -7.54 7.10
CA ARG A 180 -13.82 -7.81 7.14
C ARG A 180 -14.35 -8.35 5.81
N ALA A 181 -13.83 -7.87 4.69
CA ALA A 181 -14.18 -8.36 3.36
C ALA A 181 -13.81 -9.85 3.20
N PHE A 182 -12.69 -10.26 3.81
CA PHE A 182 -12.24 -11.65 3.84
C PHE A 182 -12.44 -12.29 5.23
N ALA A 183 -13.42 -11.85 6.02
CA ALA A 183 -13.61 -12.29 7.41
C ALA A 183 -13.70 -13.82 7.59
N ASN A 184 -14.03 -14.56 6.52
CA ASN A 184 -14.09 -16.01 6.51
C ASN A 184 -12.80 -16.71 6.00
N ASP A 185 -11.92 -15.99 5.30
CA ASP A 185 -10.70 -16.53 4.66
C ASP A 185 -9.40 -16.03 5.32
N LEU A 186 -9.31 -14.73 5.63
CA LEU A 186 -8.17 -14.13 6.32
C LEU A 186 -8.32 -14.29 7.83
N ARG A 187 -7.85 -15.41 8.36
CA ARG A 187 -8.09 -15.84 9.75
C ARG A 187 -7.31 -15.06 10.82
N ASN A 188 -7.08 -13.78 10.64
CA ASN A 188 -6.41 -12.93 11.63
C ASN A 188 -7.14 -13.01 12.98
N LYS A 189 -6.38 -13.33 14.05
CA LYS A 189 -6.89 -13.46 15.44
C LYS A 189 -7.69 -12.25 15.96
N ASN A 190 -7.66 -11.12 15.25
CA ASN A 190 -8.26 -9.85 15.64
C ASN A 190 -9.46 -9.45 14.76
N GLY A 191 -10.31 -10.41 14.37
CA GLY A 191 -11.72 -10.10 14.20
C GLY A 191 -12.26 -9.65 15.55
N GLY A 192 -12.14 -8.34 15.86
CA GLY A 192 -12.69 -7.78 17.09
C GLY A 192 -14.13 -8.28 17.25
N LYS A 193 -14.47 -8.77 18.45
CA LYS A 193 -15.78 -9.33 18.76
C LYS A 193 -16.85 -8.43 18.14
N PHE A 194 -17.55 -8.92 17.13
CA PHE A 194 -18.70 -8.22 16.57
C PHE A 194 -19.67 -8.03 17.74
N LYS A 195 -19.83 -6.79 18.20
CA LYS A 195 -20.86 -6.43 19.16
C LYS A 195 -22.03 -5.91 18.33
N PRO A 196 -23.09 -6.69 18.12
CA PRO A 196 -24.30 -6.13 17.56
C PRO A 196 -24.76 -5.02 18.51
N SER A 197 -24.95 -3.82 17.97
CA SER A 197 -25.76 -2.80 18.64
C SER A 197 -27.17 -3.36 18.73
N MET A 198 -27.63 -3.68 19.94
CA MET A 198 -29.05 -3.77 20.26
C MET A 198 -29.65 -2.37 20.24
#